data_AF-A0A6J4KSM4-F1
#
_entry.id   AF-A0A6J4KSM4-F1
#
_cell.length_a   1.000
_cell.length_b   1.000
_cell.length_c   1.000
_cell.angle_alpha   90.00
_cell.angle_beta   90.00
_cell.angle_gamma   90.00
#
_symmetry.space_group_name_H-M   'P 1'
#
loop_
_entity.id
_entity.type
_entity.pdbx_description
1 polymer ?
#
loop_
_entity_poly.entity_id
_entity_poly.type
_entity_poly.pdbx_seq_one_letter_code
_entity_poly.pdbx_strand_id
1 'polypeptide(L)' 'MPIILVEDLSKVYPVAIKEPGLKGTVRHFFSRTYRNIKAVEGVSFSIEPGE' A
#
# COMPACT_ATOMS: atom_id res chain seq x y z
N MET A 1 13.38 25.99 11.75
CA MET A 1 12.04 25.39 11.60
C MET A 1 12.12 24.60 10.33
N PRO A 2 11.80 23.30 10.36
CA PRO A 2 11.93 22.47 9.18
C PRO A 2 11.02 22.98 8.07
N ILE A 3 11.50 22.91 6.83
CA ILE A 3 10.70 23.27 5.65
C ILE A 3 9.73 22.14 5.28
N ILE A 4 10.08 20.89 5.66
CA ILE A 4 9.20 19.72 5.54
C ILE A 4 9.13 19.06 6.92
N LEU A 5 7.92 18.84 7.41
CA LEU A 5 7.63 18.05 8.60
C LEU A 5 6.68 16.92 8.19
N VAL A 6 7.07 15.68 8.47
CA VAL A 6 6.29 14.48 8.19
C VAL A 6 6.13 13.68 9.47
N GLU A 7 4.88 13.35 9.79
CA GLU A 7 4.51 12.59 10.98
C GLU A 7 3.65 11.40 10.56
N ASP A 8 4.07 10.20 10.96
CA ASP A 8 3.37 8.92 10.77
C ASP A 8 2.84 8.67 9.34
N LEU A 9 3.63 9.08 8.33
CA LEU A 9 3.23 8.94 6.94
C LEU A 9 3.16 7.47 6.56
N SER A 10 2.01 7.06 6.05
CA SER A 10 1.74 5.69 5.63
C SER A 10 1.05 5.67 4.26
N LYS A 11 1.40 4.68 3.43
CA LYS A 11 0.76 4.47 2.13
C LYS A 11 0.60 2.99 1.86
N VAL A 12 -0.64 2.59 1.60
CA VAL A 12 -1.02 1.21 1.30
C VAL A 12 -1.66 1.14 -0.08
N TYR A 13 -1.28 0.14 -0.87
CA TYR A 13 -1.86 -0.18 -2.16
C TYR A 13 -2.51 -1.57 -2.13
N PRO A 14 -3.82 -1.70 -2.36
CA PRO A 14 -4.48 -2.99 -2.49
C PRO A 14 -4.18 -3.58 -3.87
N VAL A 15 -3.62 -4.78 -3.90
CA VAL A 15 -3.30 -5.52 -5.13
C VAL A 15 -4.19 -6.75 -5.20
N ALA A 16 -4.93 -6.90 -6.30
CA ALA A 16 -5.76 -8.08 -6.53
C ALA A 16 -4.87 -9.33 -6.65
N ILE A 17 -5.21 -10.36 -5.87
CA ILE A 17 -4.55 -11.67 -5.96
C ILE A 17 -5.26 -12.46 -7.07
N LYS A 18 -4.49 -13.04 -8.01
CA LYS A 18 -5.03 -13.96 -9.03
C LYS A 18 -4.75 -15.38 -8.57
N GLU A 19 -5.79 -16.17 -8.31
CA GLU A 19 -5.60 -17.60 -8.06
C GLU A 19 -5.38 -18.35 -9.39
N PRO A 20 -4.42 -19.30 -9.46
CA PRO A 20 -4.20 -20.09 -10.66
C PRO A 20 -5.29 -21.16 -10.86
N GLY A 21 -5.79 -21.34 -12.09
CA GLY A 21 -6.58 -22.51 -12.52
C GLY A 21 -7.99 -22.24 -13.08
N LEU A 22 -8.43 -23.07 -14.04
CA LEU A 22 -9.70 -22.97 -14.77
C LEU A 22 -10.97 -23.25 -13.93
N LYS A 23 -10.84 -24.04 -12.83
CA LYS A 23 -11.94 -24.28 -11.87
C LYS A 23 -12.22 -23.06 -10.97
N GLY A 24 -11.27 -22.12 -10.85
CA GLY A 24 -11.40 -20.89 -10.07
C GLY A 24 -12.25 -19.82 -10.76
N THR A 25 -12.28 -19.80 -12.09
CA THR A 25 -12.90 -18.72 -12.89
C THR A 25 -14.35 -18.41 -12.51
N VAL A 26 -15.18 -19.41 -12.17
CA VAL A 26 -16.60 -19.20 -11.82
C VAL A 26 -16.79 -18.74 -10.37
N ARG A 27 -15.93 -19.17 -9.43
CA ARG A 27 -15.98 -18.77 -8.02
C ARG A 27 -15.27 -17.43 -7.76
N HIS A 28 -14.29 -17.09 -8.61
CA HIS A 28 -13.48 -15.87 -8.54
C HIS A 28 -14.24 -14.59 -8.94
N PHE A 29 -15.40 -14.72 -9.60
CA PHE A 29 -16.31 -13.59 -9.83
C PHE A 29 -17.05 -13.12 -8.57
N PHE A 30 -17.12 -13.96 -7.50
CA PHE A 30 -17.86 -13.63 -6.28
C PHE A 30 -16.99 -13.23 -5.07
N SER A 31 -15.69 -13.56 -5.04
CA SER A 31 -14.77 -13.13 -3.97
C SER A 31 -13.42 -12.67 -4.52
N ARG A 32 -13.34 -11.41 -4.96
CA ARG A 32 -12.07 -10.81 -5.39
C ARG A 32 -11.21 -10.53 -4.14
N THR A 33 -10.20 -11.37 -3.91
CA THR A 33 -9.27 -11.20 -2.77
C THR A 33 -8.20 -10.16 -3.10
N TYR A 34 -7.91 -9.28 -2.15
CA TYR A 34 -6.87 -8.27 -2.27
C TYR A 34 -5.82 -8.48 -1.18
N ARG A 35 -4.55 -8.27 -1.53
CA ARG A 35 -3.46 -8.12 -0.56
C ARG A 35 -3.10 -6.66 -0.43
N ASN A 36 -2.85 -6.20 0.79
CA ASN A 36 -2.39 -4.85 1.06
C ASN A 36 -0.86 -4.81 0.98
N ILE A 37 -0.32 -3.99 0.08
CA ILE A 37 1.10 -3.70 0.00
C ILE A 37 1.35 -2.37 0.72
N LYS A 38 2.08 -2.39 1.83
CA LYS A 38 2.54 -1.18 2.51
C LYS A 38 3.74 -0.62 1.76
N ALA A 39 3.54 0.47 1.02
CA ALA A 39 4.61 1.16 0.30
C ALA A 39 5.35 2.16 1.17
N VAL A 40 4.65 2.73 2.17
CA VAL A 40 5.24 3.54 3.24
C VAL A 40 4.58 3.11 4.53
N GLU A 41 5.37 2.93 5.59
CA GLU A 41 4.91 2.39 6.88
C GLU A 41 5.39 3.28 8.02
N GLY A 42 4.50 4.18 8.49
CA GLY A 42 4.67 4.98 9.70
C GLY A 42 5.95 5.80 9.76
N VAL A 43 6.35 6.44 8.67
CA VAL A 43 7.60 7.21 8.63
C VAL A 43 7.40 8.61 9.18
N SER A 44 8.30 9.03 10.06
CA SER A 44 8.32 10.38 10.64
C SER A 44 9.70 10.98 10.45
N PHE A 45 9.77 12.18 9.89
CA PHE A 45 11.02 12.89 9.66
C PHE A 45 10.78 14.39 9.44
N SER A 46 11.85 15.16 9.51
CA SER A 46 11.87 16.57 9.17
C SER A 46 13.03 16.86 8.24
N ILE A 47 12.88 17.84 7.34
CA ILE A 47 13.95 18.33 6.48
C ILE A 47 14.15 19.82 6.77
N GLU A 48 15.40 20.21 7.01
CA GLU A 48 15.77 21.62 7.21
C GLU A 48 16.00 22.33 5.86
N PRO A 49 15.91 23.67 5.81
CA PRO A 49 16.17 24.39 4.56
C PRO A 49 17.60 24.14 4.03
N GLY A 50 17.71 23.66 2.80
CA GLY A 50 18.99 23.44 2.10
C GLY A 50 19.61 22.04 2.26
N GLU A 51 18.92 21.13 2.95
CA GLU A 51 19.21 19.68 2.94
C GLU A 51 18.85 18.99 1.61
#